data_AF-A0A182TB48-F1
#
_entry.id   AF-A0A182TB48-F1
#
_cell.length_a   1.000
_cell.length_b   1.000
_cell.length_c   1.000
_cell.angle_alpha   90.00
_cell.angle_beta   90.00
_cell.angle_gamma   90.00
#
_symmetry.space_group_name_H-M   'P 1'
#
loop_
_entity.id
_entity.type
_entity.pdbx_description
1 polymer ?
#
loop_
_entity_poly.entity_id
_entity_poly.type
_entity_poly.pdbx_seq_one_letter_code
_entity_poly.pdbx_strand_id
1 'polypeptide(L)' 'MNYEKLSRGLRYYYDKNIIHKTAGKRYVYRFVCDLQTLLGYSAKQVHEMVDLKPDKKDDE' A
#
# COMPACT_ATOMS: atom_id res chain seq x y z
N MET A 1 -15.58 8.82 10.95
CA MET A 1 -14.79 8.49 9.74
C MET A 1 -15.11 7.04 9.38
N ASN A 2 -15.41 6.70 8.13
CA ASN A 2 -15.72 5.31 7.71
C ASN A 2 -14.94 4.93 6.44
N TYR A 3 -14.96 3.65 6.07
CA TYR A 3 -14.24 3.16 4.89
C TYR A 3 -14.71 3.85 3.60
N GLU A 4 -16.01 4.08 3.43
CA GLU A 4 -16.55 4.76 2.24
C GLU A 4 -15.91 6.15 2.04
N LYS A 5 -15.83 6.95 3.11
CA LYS A 5 -15.18 8.27 3.10
C LYS A 5 -13.67 8.16 2.94
N LEU A 6 -13.02 7.21 3.62
CA LEU A 6 -11.58 6.99 3.51
C LEU A 6 -11.17 6.56 2.10
N SER A 7 -11.93 5.65 1.49
CA SER A 7 -11.69 5.16 0.13
C SER A 7 -11.80 6.30 -0.89
N ARG A 8 -12.67 7.29 -0.65
CA ARG A 8 -12.74 8.51 -1.46
C ARG A 8 -11.46 9.34 -1.35
N GLY A 9 -10.88 9.42 -0.15
CA GLY A 9 -9.57 10.01 0.11
C GLY A 9 -8.45 9.29 -0.63
N LEU A 10 -8.41 7.96 -0.53
CA LEU A 10 -7.41 7.13 -1.24
C LEU A 10 -7.48 7.33 -2.76
N ARG A 11 -8.68 7.48 -3.34
CA ARG A 11 -8.83 7.76 -4.78
C ARG A 11 -8.17 9.07 -5.23
N TYR A 12 -8.11 10.09 -4.37
CA TYR A 12 -7.40 11.34 -4.69
C TYR A 12 -5.88 11.18 -4.73
N TYR A 13 -5.32 10.07 -4.23
CA TYR A 13 -3.88 9.80 -4.28
C TYR A 13 -3.42 9.13 -5.56
N TYR A 14 -4.35 8.66 -6.41
CA TYR A 14 -4.01 7.88 -7.60
C TYR A 14 -3.27 8.74 -8.62
N ASP A 15 -3.84 9.89 -8.97
CA ASP A 15 -3.25 10.84 -9.93
C ASP A 15 -2.02 11.56 -9.35
N LYS A 16 -1.87 11.54 -8.02
CA LYS A 16 -0.74 12.15 -7.31
C LYS A 16 0.46 11.22 -7.17
N ASN A 17 0.37 9.98 -7.67
CA ASN A 17 1.43 8.96 -7.56
C ASN A 17 1.88 8.71 -6.11
N ILE A 18 0.92 8.71 -5.16
CA ILE A 18 1.21 8.39 -3.76
C ILE A 18 0.84 6.92 -3.49
N ILE A 19 -0.41 6.54 -3.77
CA ILE A 19 -0.92 5.17 -3.61
C ILE A 19 -1.73 4.81 -4.85
N HIS A 20 -1.64 3.55 -5.31
CA HIS A 20 -2.52 2.96 -6.32
C HIS A 20 -3.32 1.78 -5.75
N LYS A 21 -4.51 1.55 -6.31
CA LYS A 21 -5.31 0.37 -5.97
C LYS A 21 -4.82 -0.85 -6.75
N THR A 22 -4.63 -1.97 -6.06
CA THR A 22 -4.33 -3.24 -6.71
C THR A 22 -5.59 -3.77 -7.38
N ALA A 23 -5.55 -3.92 -8.71
CA ALA A 23 -6.64 -4.49 -9.50
C ALA A 23 -6.92 -5.94 -9.06
N GLY A 24 -8.19 -6.36 -9.13
CA GLY A 24 -8.62 -7.70 -8.73
C GLY A 24 -8.62 -7.98 -7.21
N LYS A 25 -7.97 -7.16 -6.38
CA LYS A 25 -7.87 -7.38 -4.94
C LYS A 25 -8.72 -6.40 -4.12
N ARG A 26 -9.63 -6.92 -3.29
CA ARG A 26 -10.46 -6.09 -2.41
C ARG A 26 -9.59 -5.50 -1.29
N TYR A 27 -9.74 -4.20 -1.04
CA TYR A 27 -9.03 -3.48 0.03
C TYR A 27 -7.49 -3.47 -0.03
N VAL A 28 -6.88 -3.94 -1.12
CA VAL A 28 -5.43 -3.90 -1.32
C VAL A 28 -5.02 -2.66 -2.11
N TYR A 29 -4.01 -1.97 -1.59
CA TYR A 29 -3.42 -0.77 -2.16
C TYR A 29 -1.88 -0.87 -2.09
N ARG A 30 -1.19 -0.11 -2.91
CA ARG A 30 0.28 -0.09 -2.99
C ARG A 30 0.77 1.35 -3.00
N PHE A 31 1.76 1.68 -2.17
CA PHE A 31 2.50 2.93 -2.31
C PHE A 31 3.36 2.89 -3.56
N VAL A 32 3.26 3.94 -4.38
CA VAL A 32 4.01 4.08 -5.64
C VAL A 32 5.00 5.26 -5.60
N CYS A 33 4.93 6.07 -4.54
CA CYS A 33 5.96 7.07 -4.26
C CYS A 33 7.24 6.41 -3.72
N ASP A 34 8.36 7.15 -3.79
CA ASP A 34 9.64 6.70 -3.26
C ASP A 34 9.68 6.81 -1.72
N LEU A 35 9.11 5.79 -1.06
CA LEU A 35 9.16 5.65 0.38
C LEU A 35 10.56 5.30 0.90
N GLN A 36 11.42 4.71 0.07
CA GLN A 36 12.76 4.31 0.52
C GLN A 36 13.62 5.54 0.80
N THR A 37 13.59 6.53 -0.09
CA THR A 37 14.27 7.81 0.14
C THR A 37 13.64 8.60 1.29
N LEU A 38 12.30 8.59 1.41
CA LEU A 38 11.60 9.33 2.46
C LEU A 38 11.83 8.75 3.87
N LEU A 39 11.84 7.43 4.01
CA LEU A 39 11.93 6.75 5.31
C LEU A 39 13.36 6.30 5.65
N GLY A 40 14.26 6.22 4.65
CA GLY A 40 15.60 5.66 4.81
C GLY A 40 15.63 4.13 4.94
N TYR A 41 14.50 3.45 4.75
CA TYR A 41 14.36 2.01 4.89
C TYR A 41 13.79 1.40 3.62
N SER A 42 14.33 0.24 3.22
CA SER A 42 13.71 -0.58 2.17
C SER A 42 12.45 -1.26 2.70
N ALA A 43 11.53 -1.61 1.79
CA ALA A 43 10.30 -2.33 2.16
C ALA A 43 10.60 -3.63 2.93
N LYS A 44 11.68 -4.34 2.58
CA LYS A 44 12.09 -5.58 3.28
C LYS A 44 12.49 -5.32 4.73
N GLN A 45 13.29 -4.28 4.97
CA GLN A 45 13.69 -3.91 6.33
C GLN A 45 12.48 -3.53 7.18
N VAL A 46 11.54 -2.75 6.63
CA VAL A 46 10.32 -2.38 7.35
C VAL A 46 9.48 -3.62 7.67
N HIS A 47 9.36 -4.57 6.74
CA HIS A 47 8.65 -5.83 6.99
C HIS A 47 9.30 -6.66 8.11
N GLU A 48 10.64 -6.73 8.15
CA GLU A 48 11.39 -7.43 9.20
C GLU A 48 11.22 -6.74 10.57
N MET A 49 11.24 -5.40 10.62
CA MET A 49 11.07 -4.65 11.88
C MET A 49 9.70 -4.86 12.55
N VAL A 50 8.68 -5.24 11.77
CA VAL A 50 7.31 -5.45 12.27
C VAL A 50 6.90 -6.93 12.19
N ASP A 51 7.85 -7.83 12.00
CA ASP A 51 7.64 -9.29 11.88
C ASP A 51 6.53 -9.66 10.86
N LEU A 52 6.44 -8.90 9.77
CA LEU A 52 5.42 -9.12 8.74
C LEU A 52 5.71 -10.40 7.95
N LYS A 53 4.79 -11.36 8.02
CA LYS A 53 4.81 -12.54 7.15
C LYS A 53 4.08 -12.20 5.84
N PRO A 54 4.70 -12.37 4.67
CA PRO A 54 4.03 -12.12 3.41
C PRO A 54 2.84 -13.07 3.26
N ASP A 55 1.68 -12.53 2.88
CA ASP A 55 0.53 -13.34 2.53
C ASP A 55 0.90 -14.28 1.38
N LYS A 56 0.53 -15.57 1.51
CA LYS A 56 0.58 -16.49 0.38
C LYS A 56 -0.37 -15.94 -0.68
N LYS A 57 0.13 -15.69 -1.88
CA LYS A 57 -0.76 -15.37 -3.00
C LYS A 57 -1.62 -16.61 -3.24
N ASP A 58 -2.91 -16.51 -2.98
CA ASP A 58 -3.88 -17.32 -3.70
C ASP A 58 -3.83 -16.79 -5.14
N ASP A 59 -2.98 -17.43 -5.95
CA ASP A 59 -2.97 -17.26 -7.40
C ASP A 59 -4.24 -17.97 -7.92
N GLU A 60 -5.33 -17.20 -8.08
CA GLU A 60 -6.49 -17.57 -8.89
C GLU A 60 -6.45 -16.78 -10.20
#